data_AF-A0A9P7QSS0-F1
#
_entry.id   AF-A0A9P7QSS0-F1
#
_cell.length_a   1.000
_cell.length_b   1.000
_cell.length_c   1.000
_cell.angle_alpha   90.00
_cell.angle_beta   90.00
_cell.angle_gamma   90.00
#
_symmetry.space_group_name_H-M   'P 1'
#
loop_
_entity.id
_entity.type
_entity.pdbx_description
1 polymer ?
#
loop_
_entity_poly.entity_id
_entity_poly.type
_entity_poly.pdbx_seq_one_letter_code
_entity_poly.pdbx_strand_id
1 'polypeptide(L)'
;MSGIKDSFSNHKRPDSDSDDDDSEQGFLRDKQESRKANQQRQIGWTLLAVNFFVLLLNVGLVLMMSSPKSASVTETSDGVHLPHADWVAPAIDFELRSFDDKFGVHGPFRGKPRPELDDAWADPLRNYTVRVPKPGWRNSTSSKTILTEWQDAEGGIMGTFSFLHNLHCLKTIRQYMLPEYYPEMADKFKATPEEPIPEHIDHCIDILRQSELCHADMSLM
;
A
#
# COMPACT_ATOMS: atom_id res chain seq x y z
N MET A 1 53.27 106.46 -54.54
CA MET A 1 53.72 105.06 -54.72
C MET A 1 54.00 104.50 -53.34
N SER A 2 53.28 103.44 -52.94
CA SER A 2 53.51 102.55 -51.79
C SER A 2 53.63 103.19 -50.39
N GLY A 3 53.00 102.71 -49.32
CA GLY A 3 52.53 101.35 -49.04
C GLY A 3 52.92 101.03 -47.60
N ILE A 4 51.90 100.70 -46.81
CA ILE A 4 51.87 100.41 -45.38
C ILE A 4 52.63 99.11 -45.07
N LYS A 5 53.23 98.99 -43.87
CA LYS A 5 53.05 97.90 -42.87
C LYS A 5 54.30 97.58 -42.04
N ASP A 6 54.15 97.59 -40.72
CA ASP A 6 54.26 96.41 -39.82
C ASP A 6 54.74 96.80 -38.41
N SER A 7 53.98 96.36 -37.40
CA SER A 7 54.49 95.57 -36.26
C SER A 7 53.40 95.47 -35.20
N PHE A 8 52.87 94.26 -34.95
CA PHE A 8 52.85 93.74 -33.59
C PHE A 8 52.62 92.22 -33.55
N SER A 9 53.19 91.63 -32.50
CA SER A 9 53.58 90.23 -32.31
C SER A 9 52.42 89.23 -32.08
N ASN A 10 52.73 87.99 -32.42
CA ASN A 10 51.94 86.77 -32.33
C ASN A 10 52.12 86.11 -30.94
N HIS A 11 51.04 85.70 -30.28
CA HIS A 11 51.09 84.80 -29.13
C HIS A 11 49.97 83.73 -29.21
N LYS A 12 50.28 82.53 -28.72
CA LYS A 12 49.62 81.25 -29.03
C LYS A 12 49.09 80.58 -27.74
N ARG A 13 47.82 80.09 -27.79
CA ARG A 13 47.14 79.03 -26.98
C ARG A 13 46.75 79.30 -25.50
N PRO A 14 45.85 78.51 -24.84
CA PRO A 14 44.79 77.58 -25.32
C PRO A 14 43.42 77.65 -24.56
N ASP A 15 42.43 76.90 -25.08
CA ASP A 15 41.24 76.21 -24.53
C ASP A 15 40.73 76.46 -23.09
N SER A 16 39.40 76.66 -22.95
CA SER A 16 38.53 75.97 -21.96
C SER A 16 37.04 76.32 -22.17
N ASP A 17 36.28 75.40 -22.75
CA ASP A 17 34.80 75.39 -22.72
C ASP A 17 34.40 73.90 -22.73
N SER A 18 34.45 73.24 -21.56
CA SER A 18 34.14 71.80 -21.43
C SER A 18 33.40 71.40 -20.15
N ASP A 19 32.99 72.34 -19.29
CA ASP A 19 32.57 71.99 -17.92
C ASP A 19 31.06 71.74 -17.75
N ASP A 20 30.20 72.09 -18.72
CA ASP A 20 28.75 71.90 -18.59
C ASP A 20 28.24 70.52 -19.07
N ASP A 21 28.92 69.86 -20.02
CA ASP A 21 28.49 68.57 -20.60
C ASP A 21 28.75 67.38 -19.65
N ASP A 22 29.81 67.46 -18.83
CA ASP A 22 30.16 66.40 -17.86
C ASP A 22 29.14 66.26 -16.73
N SER A 23 28.46 67.34 -16.37
CA SER A 23 27.48 67.35 -15.27
C SER A 23 26.14 66.70 -15.66
N GLU A 24 25.65 66.95 -16.87
CA GLU A 24 24.46 66.29 -17.41
C GLU A 24 24.72 64.81 -17.70
N GLN A 25 25.90 64.48 -18.23
CA GLN A 25 26.30 63.09 -18.45
C GLN A 25 26.42 62.32 -17.12
N GLY A 26 26.94 62.94 -16.06
CA GLY A 26 26.96 62.37 -14.71
C GLY A 26 25.57 62.06 -14.16
N PHE A 27 24.62 63.00 -14.27
CA PHE A 27 23.26 62.84 -13.77
C PHE A 27 22.44 61.81 -14.55
N LEU A 28 22.62 61.75 -15.88
CA LEU A 28 22.00 60.72 -16.72
C LEU A 28 22.57 59.33 -16.42
N ARG A 29 23.88 59.23 -16.15
CA ARG A 29 24.53 57.97 -15.75
C ARG A 29 24.03 57.48 -14.39
N ASP A 30 23.85 58.37 -13.42
CA ASP A 30 23.35 58.05 -12.08
C ASP A 30 21.87 57.62 -12.09
N LYS A 31 21.03 58.29 -12.91
CA LYS A 31 19.65 57.83 -13.18
C LYS A 31 19.61 56.47 -13.89
N GLN A 32 20.56 56.20 -14.77
CA GLN A 32 20.64 54.95 -15.52
C GLN A 32 21.12 53.79 -14.65
N GLU A 33 22.05 54.02 -13.74
CA GLU A 33 22.50 53.05 -12.74
C GLU A 33 21.42 52.77 -11.69
N SER A 34 20.75 53.82 -11.18
CA SER A 34 19.60 53.69 -10.28
C SER A 34 18.46 52.87 -10.88
N ARG A 35 18.12 53.10 -12.16
CA ARG A 35 17.12 52.29 -12.89
C ARG A 35 17.55 50.83 -13.05
N LYS A 36 18.81 50.56 -13.39
CA LYS A 36 19.35 49.19 -13.50
C LYS A 36 19.34 48.45 -12.16
N ALA A 37 19.72 49.11 -11.07
CA ALA A 37 19.69 48.55 -9.72
C ALA A 37 18.26 48.25 -9.25
N ASN A 38 17.31 49.14 -9.53
CA ASN A 38 15.91 48.94 -9.17
C ASN A 38 15.27 47.82 -10.02
N GLN A 39 15.65 47.71 -11.30
CA GLN A 39 15.20 46.65 -12.20
C GLN A 39 15.78 45.27 -11.79
N GLN A 40 17.06 45.18 -11.43
CA GLN A 40 17.66 43.95 -10.89
C GLN A 40 17.01 43.51 -9.58
N ARG A 41 16.70 44.47 -8.69
CA ARG A 41 16.01 44.20 -7.44
C ARG A 41 14.59 43.68 -7.71
N GLN A 42 13.84 44.31 -8.62
CA GLN A 42 12.51 43.82 -9.01
C GLN A 42 12.54 42.41 -9.60
N ILE A 43 13.52 42.09 -10.45
CA ILE A 43 13.72 40.73 -11.00
C ILE A 43 14.05 39.73 -9.88
N GLY A 44 14.86 40.12 -8.89
CA GLY A 44 15.15 39.27 -7.73
C GLY A 44 13.89 38.97 -6.91
N TRP A 45 13.06 39.98 -6.65
CA TRP A 45 11.80 39.80 -5.93
C TRP A 45 10.77 38.98 -6.70
N THR A 46 10.68 39.14 -8.02
CA THR A 46 9.79 38.30 -8.84
C THR A 46 10.27 36.84 -8.88
N LEU A 47 11.58 36.59 -9.02
CA LEU A 47 12.13 35.24 -8.98
C LEU A 47 11.92 34.57 -7.61
N LEU A 48 12.06 35.32 -6.51
CA LEU A 48 11.75 34.84 -5.16
C LEU A 48 10.26 34.48 -5.01
N ALA A 49 9.36 35.35 -5.48
CA ALA A 49 7.92 35.10 -5.43
C ALA A 49 7.51 33.88 -6.27
N VAL A 50 8.09 33.72 -7.46
CA VAL A 50 7.84 32.56 -8.34
C VAL A 50 8.36 31.27 -7.70
N ASN A 51 9.58 31.27 -7.15
CA ASN A 51 10.12 30.09 -6.47
C ASN A 51 9.31 29.72 -5.23
N PHE A 52 8.87 30.70 -4.45
CA PHE A 52 8.02 30.48 -3.29
C PHE A 52 6.66 29.88 -3.68
N PHE A 53 6.05 30.39 -4.76
CA PHE A 53 4.81 29.82 -5.30
C PHE A 53 4.99 28.37 -5.77
N VAL A 54 6.05 28.09 -6.51
CA VAL A 54 6.38 26.72 -6.97
C VAL A 54 6.63 25.79 -5.78
N LEU A 55 7.33 26.25 -4.74
CA LEU A 55 7.55 25.49 -3.52
C LEU A 55 6.23 25.15 -2.82
N LEU A 56 5.33 26.11 -2.66
CA LEU A 56 4.00 25.88 -2.06
C LEU A 56 3.18 24.87 -2.85
N LEU A 57 3.24 24.95 -4.18
CA LEU A 57 2.53 24.02 -5.07
C LEU A 57 3.07 22.59 -4.92
N ASN A 58 4.39 22.42 -4.88
CA ASN A 58 5.03 21.12 -4.65
C ASN A 58 4.72 20.55 -3.25
N VAL A 59 4.78 21.37 -2.21
CA VAL A 59 4.44 20.95 -0.84
C VAL A 59 2.97 20.53 -0.76
N GLY A 60 2.05 21.29 -1.37
CA GLY A 60 0.64 20.91 -1.44
C GLY A 60 0.41 19.58 -2.15
N LEU A 61 1.14 19.32 -3.23
CA LEU A 61 1.06 18.07 -3.99
C LEU A 61 1.57 16.88 -3.18
N VAL A 62 2.68 17.05 -2.46
CA VAL A 62 3.21 16.04 -1.53
C VAL A 62 2.23 15.77 -0.39
N LEU A 63 1.64 16.80 0.22
CA LEU A 63 0.64 16.63 1.27
C LEU A 63 -0.63 15.94 0.77
N MET A 64 -1.07 16.24 -0.45
CA MET A 64 -2.22 15.58 -1.08
C MET A 64 -1.93 14.09 -1.39
N MET A 65 -0.71 13.76 -1.82
CA MET A 65 -0.28 12.38 -2.03
C MET A 65 -0.05 11.62 -0.71
N SER A 66 0.36 12.33 0.34
CA SER A 66 0.64 11.76 1.66
C SER A 66 -0.59 11.70 2.57
N SER A 67 -1.68 12.36 2.19
CA SER A 67 -2.94 12.29 2.91
C SER A 67 -3.50 10.88 2.75
N PRO A 68 -3.70 10.12 3.84
CA PRO A 68 -4.31 8.80 3.75
C PRO A 68 -5.70 8.99 3.16
N LYS A 69 -5.94 8.42 1.98
CA LYS A 69 -7.29 8.30 1.43
C LYS A 69 -8.04 7.35 2.35
N SER A 70 -8.73 7.90 3.33
CA SER A 70 -9.64 7.13 4.18
C SER A 70 -10.77 6.69 3.26
N ALA A 71 -10.73 5.43 2.82
CA ALA A 71 -11.90 4.80 2.23
C ALA A 71 -12.98 4.80 3.31
N SER A 72 -13.97 5.69 3.16
CA SER A 72 -15.17 5.65 3.98
C SER A 72 -15.93 4.39 3.56
N VAL A 73 -15.70 3.29 4.27
CA VAL A 73 -16.58 2.13 4.16
C VAL A 73 -17.90 2.55 4.78
N THR A 74 -18.90 2.75 3.93
CA THR A 74 -20.28 2.81 4.39
C THR A 74 -20.58 1.44 4.97
N GLU A 75 -20.63 1.30 6.29
CA GLU A 75 -21.16 0.12 6.95
C GLU A 75 -22.64 -0.02 6.55
N THR A 76 -22.89 -0.69 5.43
CA THR A 76 -24.14 -1.41 5.24
C THR A 76 -23.93 -2.76 5.89
N SER A 77 -24.21 -2.85 7.18
CA SER A 77 -24.21 -4.08 7.99
C SER A 77 -25.26 -5.11 7.56
N ASP A 78 -25.89 -4.94 6.39
CA ASP A 78 -26.98 -5.78 5.89
C ASP A 78 -26.51 -6.99 5.06
N GLY A 79 -25.21 -7.20 4.88
CA GLY A 79 -24.70 -8.06 3.79
C GLY A 79 -24.22 -9.48 4.14
N VAL A 80 -23.76 -9.75 5.35
CA VAL A 80 -23.08 -11.03 5.65
C VAL A 80 -24.07 -12.02 6.28
N HIS A 81 -24.66 -12.87 5.45
CA HIS A 81 -25.47 -13.98 5.94
C HIS A 81 -24.57 -15.11 6.44
N LEU A 82 -24.39 -15.20 7.76
CA LEU A 82 -23.68 -16.30 8.39
C LEU A 82 -24.60 -17.51 8.57
N PRO A 83 -24.23 -18.70 8.07
CA PRO A 83 -24.90 -19.92 8.46
C PRO A 83 -24.87 -20.04 9.98
N HIS A 84 -26.01 -20.36 10.57
CA HIS A 84 -26.14 -20.55 12.02
C HIS A 84 -25.81 -19.30 12.87
N ALA A 85 -26.11 -18.11 12.35
CA ALA A 85 -25.92 -16.85 13.06
C ALA A 85 -26.58 -16.81 14.46
N ASP A 86 -27.62 -17.61 14.69
CA ASP A 86 -28.35 -17.74 15.95
C ASP A 86 -27.47 -18.08 17.15
N TRP A 87 -26.37 -18.80 16.94
CA TRP A 87 -25.42 -19.13 18.01
C TRP A 87 -23.96 -18.75 17.70
N VAL A 88 -23.61 -18.47 16.45
CA VAL A 88 -22.24 -18.10 16.07
C VAL A 88 -21.99 -16.58 16.17
N ALA A 89 -23.01 -15.75 15.94
CA ALA A 89 -22.83 -14.29 15.87
C ALA A 89 -22.16 -13.65 17.11
N PRO A 90 -22.43 -14.08 18.36
CA PRO A 90 -21.77 -13.51 19.53
C PRO A 90 -20.26 -13.80 19.61
N ALA A 91 -19.75 -14.72 18.80
CA ALA A 91 -18.35 -15.15 18.80
C ALA A 91 -17.55 -14.60 17.60
N ILE A 92 -18.15 -13.73 16.76
CA ILE A 92 -17.51 -13.20 15.56
C ILE A 92 -17.36 -11.69 15.66
N ASP A 93 -16.12 -11.24 15.50
CA ASP A 93 -15.77 -9.84 15.28
C ASP A 93 -15.23 -9.66 13.86
N PHE A 94 -15.77 -8.70 13.13
CA PHE A 94 -15.30 -8.36 11.79
C PHE A 94 -14.20 -7.30 11.85
N GLU A 95 -13.11 -7.53 11.11
CA GLU A 95 -12.03 -6.55 10.96
C GLU A 95 -11.77 -6.30 9.47
N LEU A 96 -11.71 -5.02 9.09
CA LEU A 96 -11.29 -4.64 7.75
C LEU A 96 -9.77 -4.83 7.62
N ARG A 97 -9.35 -5.71 6.72
CA ARG A 97 -7.94 -5.98 6.43
C ARG A 97 -7.68 -5.88 4.93
N SER A 98 -6.56 -5.25 4.56
CA SER A 98 -6.01 -5.33 3.21
C SER A 98 -5.17 -6.60 3.08
N PHE A 99 -5.28 -7.30 1.95
CA PHE A 99 -4.38 -8.42 1.65
C PHE A 99 -2.94 -7.94 1.46
N ASP A 100 -1.98 -8.68 2.02
CA ASP A 100 -0.54 -8.47 1.78
C ASP A 100 -0.11 -9.30 0.57
N ASP A 101 -0.16 -8.68 -0.61
CA ASP A 101 0.19 -9.25 -1.92
C ASP A 101 1.67 -9.09 -2.29
N LYS A 102 2.48 -8.45 -1.43
CA LYS A 102 3.86 -8.11 -1.76
C LYS A 102 4.73 -9.35 -1.92
N PHE A 103 5.38 -9.49 -3.06
CA PHE A 103 6.40 -10.51 -3.31
C PHE A 103 7.67 -10.22 -2.49
N GLY A 104 8.06 -11.12 -1.58
CA GLY A 104 9.34 -11.08 -0.86
C GLY A 104 9.32 -10.61 0.60
N VAL A 105 8.18 -10.12 1.11
CA VAL A 105 8.00 -9.97 2.56
C VAL A 105 7.64 -11.35 3.15
N HIS A 106 8.17 -11.72 4.31
CA HIS A 106 7.83 -12.99 4.96
C HIS A 106 6.97 -12.71 6.20
N GLY A 107 5.65 -12.66 6.00
CA GLY A 107 4.70 -12.65 7.11
C GLY A 107 4.75 -13.95 7.93
N PRO A 108 4.01 -14.01 9.06
CA PRO A 108 4.05 -15.17 9.96
C PRO A 108 3.64 -16.49 9.29
N PHE A 109 2.82 -16.43 8.23
CA PHE A 109 2.29 -17.59 7.51
C PHE A 109 3.07 -18.00 6.24
N ARG A 110 4.19 -17.34 5.90
CA ARG A 110 4.96 -17.63 4.67
C ARG A 110 6.48 -17.68 4.88
N GLY A 111 7.19 -18.21 3.88
CA GLY A 111 8.66 -18.34 3.87
C GLY A 111 9.15 -19.76 4.18
N LYS A 112 10.45 -19.88 4.49
CA LYS A 112 11.09 -21.16 4.79
C LYS A 112 10.49 -21.83 6.04
N PRO A 113 10.39 -23.17 6.08
CA PRO A 113 10.03 -23.93 7.28
C PRO A 113 10.84 -23.48 8.49
N ARG A 114 10.13 -23.20 9.58
CA ARG A 114 10.66 -22.74 10.86
C ARG A 114 9.60 -22.99 11.94
N PRO A 115 9.98 -23.21 13.21
CA PRO A 115 9.03 -23.49 14.28
C PRO A 115 7.93 -22.43 14.40
N GLU A 116 8.28 -21.15 14.27
CA GLU A 116 7.31 -20.05 14.41
C GLU A 116 6.25 -20.05 13.29
N LEU A 117 6.62 -20.52 12.10
CA LEU A 117 5.70 -20.65 10.97
C LEU A 117 4.74 -21.82 11.19
N ASP A 118 5.26 -22.95 11.67
CA ASP A 118 4.42 -24.12 11.93
C ASP A 118 3.48 -23.89 13.10
N ASP A 119 3.91 -23.15 14.12
CA ASP A 119 3.06 -22.67 15.20
C ASP A 119 1.99 -21.70 14.69
N ALA A 120 2.35 -20.73 13.83
CA ALA A 120 1.38 -19.81 13.25
C ALA A 120 0.27 -20.54 12.48
N TRP A 121 0.62 -21.57 11.69
CA TRP A 121 -0.37 -22.41 11.00
C TRP A 121 -1.14 -23.35 11.94
N ALA A 122 -0.53 -23.79 13.04
CA ALA A 122 -1.16 -24.73 13.97
C ALA A 122 -2.13 -24.04 14.94
N ASP A 123 -1.83 -22.82 15.37
CA ASP A 123 -2.57 -22.07 16.38
C ASP A 123 -4.10 -21.99 16.12
N PRO A 124 -4.56 -21.52 14.94
CA PRO A 124 -6.01 -21.49 14.64
C PRO A 124 -6.63 -22.88 14.49
N LEU A 125 -5.81 -23.92 14.29
CA LEU A 125 -6.21 -25.31 14.17
C LEU A 125 -6.04 -26.09 15.49
N ARG A 126 -5.87 -25.41 16.63
CA ARG A 126 -5.88 -26.08 17.93
C ARG A 126 -7.31 -26.34 18.35
N ASN A 127 -7.65 -27.61 18.59
CA ASN A 127 -8.99 -28.02 19.06
C ASN A 127 -10.13 -27.52 18.16
N TYR A 128 -9.95 -27.57 16.83
CA TYR A 128 -10.92 -27.04 15.86
C TYR A 128 -12.23 -27.85 15.74
N THR A 129 -12.39 -28.90 16.54
CA THR A 129 -13.66 -29.60 16.72
C THR A 129 -14.53 -28.84 17.71
N VAL A 130 -15.72 -28.44 17.28
CA VAL A 130 -16.66 -27.64 18.06
C VAL A 130 -17.89 -28.46 18.45
N ARG A 131 -18.50 -28.13 19.58
CA ARG A 131 -19.82 -28.65 19.98
C ARG A 131 -20.91 -27.82 19.32
N VAL A 132 -21.66 -28.45 18.43
CA VAL A 132 -22.80 -27.83 17.74
C VAL A 132 -24.09 -28.12 18.53
N PRO A 133 -24.83 -27.08 18.97
CA PRO A 133 -26.04 -27.27 19.76
C PRO A 133 -27.23 -27.84 18.95
N LYS A 134 -28.10 -28.62 19.62
CA LYS A 134 -29.42 -29.01 19.11
C LYS A 134 -30.43 -27.94 19.59
N PRO A 135 -31.32 -27.35 18.75
CA PRO A 135 -31.72 -27.74 17.40
C PRO A 135 -31.21 -26.79 16.29
N GLY A 136 -29.91 -26.70 16.02
CA GLY A 136 -29.38 -25.81 14.96
C GLY A 136 -28.99 -26.48 13.63
N TRP A 137 -28.65 -27.78 13.65
CA TRP A 137 -27.91 -28.43 12.55
C TRP A 137 -28.71 -29.44 11.71
N ARG A 138 -29.77 -30.02 12.26
CA ARG A 138 -30.55 -31.08 11.56
C ARG A 138 -31.35 -30.57 10.36
N ASN A 139 -31.67 -29.28 10.29
CA ASN A 139 -32.42 -28.71 9.17
C ASN A 139 -31.54 -28.39 7.95
N SER A 140 -30.22 -28.27 8.12
CA SER A 140 -29.26 -27.93 7.05
C SER A 140 -28.50 -29.14 6.49
N THR A 141 -28.69 -30.33 7.06
CA THR A 141 -27.90 -31.53 6.71
C THR A 141 -28.77 -32.61 6.10
N SER A 142 -28.27 -33.29 5.06
CA SER A 142 -28.96 -34.46 4.51
C SER A 142 -29.09 -35.57 5.58
N SER A 143 -30.23 -36.27 5.61
CA SER A 143 -30.58 -37.30 6.61
C SER A 143 -29.63 -38.51 6.66
N LYS A 144 -28.61 -38.55 5.79
CA LYS A 144 -27.65 -39.66 5.65
C LYS A 144 -26.30 -39.39 6.31
N THR A 145 -26.08 -38.22 6.90
CA THR A 145 -24.80 -37.90 7.56
C THR A 145 -24.78 -38.53 8.95
N ILE A 146 -23.87 -39.48 9.19
CA ILE A 146 -23.61 -40.01 10.54
C ILE A 146 -22.92 -38.90 11.32
N LEU A 147 -23.62 -38.35 12.30
CA LEU A 147 -23.10 -37.29 13.16
C LEU A 147 -22.73 -37.88 14.51
N THR A 148 -21.48 -37.70 14.93
CA THR A 148 -21.00 -38.15 16.24
C THR A 148 -21.53 -37.21 17.32
N GLU A 149 -22.21 -37.76 18.33
CA GLU A 149 -22.73 -36.99 19.46
C GLU A 149 -21.76 -36.98 20.64
N TRP A 150 -21.70 -35.85 21.33
CA TRP A 150 -21.03 -35.76 22.63
C TRP A 150 -21.79 -36.62 23.65
N GLN A 151 -21.04 -37.37 24.46
CA GLN A 151 -21.59 -38.36 25.41
C GLN A 151 -21.79 -37.79 26.83
N ASP A 152 -21.62 -36.48 27.00
CA ASP A 152 -21.83 -35.80 28.28
C ASP A 152 -23.30 -35.34 28.46
N ALA A 153 -23.61 -34.79 29.63
CA ALA A 153 -24.95 -34.32 29.98
C ALA A 153 -25.42 -33.12 29.13
N GLU A 154 -24.49 -32.37 28.54
CA GLU A 154 -24.81 -31.22 27.67
C GLU A 154 -25.15 -31.68 26.25
N GLY A 155 -24.61 -32.82 25.83
CA GLY A 155 -24.85 -33.42 24.52
C GLY A 155 -24.36 -32.53 23.38
N GLY A 156 -25.08 -32.56 22.26
CA GLY A 156 -24.69 -31.85 21.03
C GLY A 156 -23.91 -32.72 20.06
N ILE A 157 -23.52 -32.12 18.94
CA ILE A 157 -22.88 -32.83 17.81
C ILE A 157 -21.45 -32.35 17.66
N MET A 158 -20.52 -33.26 17.37
CA MET A 158 -19.16 -32.90 16.98
C MET A 158 -19.18 -32.36 15.55
N GLY A 159 -18.69 -31.14 15.39
CA GLY A 159 -18.57 -30.48 14.09
C GLY A 159 -17.23 -29.78 13.91
N THR A 160 -16.98 -29.32 12.70
CA THR A 160 -15.84 -28.45 12.37
C THR A 160 -16.37 -27.40 11.39
N PHE A 161 -15.97 -26.15 11.59
CA PHE A 161 -16.32 -25.09 10.65
C PHE A 161 -15.57 -25.27 9.33
N SER A 162 -16.25 -25.02 8.20
CA SER A 162 -15.66 -25.19 6.86
C SER A 162 -14.39 -24.37 6.67
N PHE A 163 -14.30 -23.15 7.22
CA PHE A 163 -13.09 -22.33 7.12
C PHE A 163 -11.88 -22.97 7.82
N LEU A 164 -12.08 -23.67 8.95
CA LEU A 164 -11.03 -24.41 9.66
C LEU A 164 -10.59 -25.63 8.85
N HIS A 165 -11.53 -26.32 8.21
CA HIS A 165 -11.20 -27.42 7.29
C HIS A 165 -10.39 -26.92 6.08
N ASN A 166 -10.78 -25.81 5.47
CA ASN A 166 -10.01 -25.19 4.39
C ASN A 166 -8.59 -24.81 4.84
N LEU A 167 -8.45 -24.24 6.04
CA LEU A 167 -7.14 -23.87 6.58
C LEU A 167 -6.28 -25.11 6.87
N HIS A 168 -6.89 -26.20 7.35
CA HIS A 168 -6.25 -27.51 7.46
C HIS A 168 -5.77 -28.02 6.09
N CYS A 169 -6.61 -27.98 5.06
CA CYS A 169 -6.26 -28.38 3.70
C CYS A 169 -5.05 -27.58 3.17
N LEU A 170 -5.05 -26.26 3.32
CA LEU A 170 -3.93 -25.39 2.93
C LEU A 170 -2.63 -25.76 3.64
N LYS A 171 -2.68 -25.98 4.96
CA LYS A 171 -1.52 -26.41 5.75
C LYS A 171 -0.99 -27.76 5.27
N THR A 172 -1.88 -28.73 5.04
CA THR A 172 -1.53 -30.08 4.58
C THR A 172 -0.87 -30.05 3.19
N ILE A 173 -1.43 -29.29 2.24
CA ILE A 173 -0.83 -29.11 0.90
C ILE A 173 0.55 -28.45 1.02
N ARG A 174 0.69 -27.41 1.84
CA ARG A 174 1.99 -26.76 2.08
C ARG A 174 3.05 -27.74 2.56
N GLN A 175 2.71 -28.60 3.54
CA GLN A 175 3.66 -29.58 4.08
C GLN A 175 3.98 -30.68 3.08
N TYR A 176 2.99 -31.13 2.30
CA TYR A 176 3.16 -32.11 1.23
C TYR A 176 4.16 -31.66 0.16
N MET A 177 4.16 -30.37 -0.21
CA MET A 177 5.11 -29.80 -1.17
C MET A 177 6.56 -29.72 -0.67
N LEU A 178 6.83 -30.03 0.60
CA LEU A 178 8.13 -29.84 1.25
C LEU A 178 8.59 -31.13 1.96
N PRO A 179 8.75 -32.25 1.25
CA PRO A 179 9.00 -33.56 1.85
C PRO A 179 10.31 -33.64 2.64
N GLU A 180 11.32 -32.84 2.28
CA GLU A 180 12.61 -32.80 2.99
C GLU A 180 12.47 -32.17 4.39
N TYR A 181 11.50 -31.28 4.57
CA TYR A 181 11.24 -30.60 5.84
C TYR A 181 10.16 -31.29 6.67
N TYR A 182 9.25 -32.05 6.03
CA TYR A 182 8.18 -32.79 6.68
C TYR A 182 8.20 -34.27 6.27
N PRO A 183 9.21 -35.04 6.70
CA PRO A 183 9.35 -36.45 6.30
C PRO A 183 8.16 -37.30 6.74
N GLU A 184 7.56 -37.03 7.90
CA GLU A 184 6.36 -37.73 8.37
C GLU A 184 5.15 -37.50 7.43
N MET A 185 5.02 -36.30 6.88
CA MET A 185 3.96 -35.96 5.92
C MET A 185 4.23 -36.62 4.57
N ALA A 186 5.48 -36.61 4.11
CA ALA A 186 5.89 -37.32 2.92
C ALA A 186 5.65 -38.82 3.06
N ASP A 187 5.89 -39.38 4.25
CA ASP A 187 5.67 -40.79 4.53
C ASP A 187 4.19 -41.17 4.55
N LYS A 188 3.35 -40.29 5.09
CA LYS A 188 1.90 -40.48 5.15
C LYS A 188 1.22 -40.32 3.79
N PHE A 189 1.73 -39.41 2.95
CA PHE A 189 1.15 -39.05 1.66
C PHE A 189 2.10 -39.41 0.52
N LYS A 190 2.49 -40.67 0.42
CA LYS A 190 3.36 -41.14 -0.68
C LYS A 190 2.57 -41.24 -1.98
N ALA A 191 3.04 -40.55 -3.01
CA ALA A 191 2.56 -40.74 -4.36
C ALA A 191 2.96 -42.12 -4.91
N THR A 192 2.09 -42.73 -5.69
CA THR A 192 2.33 -43.99 -6.41
C THR A 192 2.17 -43.77 -7.91
N PRO A 193 2.62 -44.69 -8.78
CA PRO A 193 2.38 -44.59 -10.22
C PRO A 193 0.88 -44.52 -10.57
N GLU A 194 0.04 -45.21 -9.82
CA GLU A 194 -1.42 -45.23 -9.98
C GLU A 194 -2.10 -43.99 -9.37
N GLU A 195 -1.47 -43.38 -8.36
CA GLU A 195 -1.98 -42.25 -7.58
C GLU A 195 -0.88 -41.18 -7.42
N PRO A 196 -0.60 -40.41 -8.49
CA PRO A 196 0.49 -39.43 -8.50
C PRO A 196 0.22 -38.23 -7.57
N ILE A 197 -1.05 -38.00 -7.25
CA ILE A 197 -1.49 -37.07 -6.20
C ILE A 197 -2.24 -37.92 -5.18
N PRO A 198 -1.77 -38.01 -3.93
CA PRO A 198 -2.47 -38.77 -2.89
C PRO A 198 -3.91 -38.30 -2.73
N GLU A 199 -4.85 -39.22 -2.52
CA GLU A 199 -6.30 -39.02 -2.46
C GLU A 199 -6.66 -37.91 -1.48
N HIS A 200 -5.99 -37.88 -0.33
CA HIS A 200 -6.21 -36.85 0.67
C HIS A 200 -5.80 -35.46 0.18
N ILE A 201 -4.70 -35.34 -0.57
CA ILE A 201 -4.24 -34.08 -1.16
C ILE A 201 -5.19 -33.66 -2.27
N ASP A 202 -5.61 -34.59 -3.13
CA ASP A 202 -6.59 -34.33 -4.20
C ASP A 202 -7.93 -33.85 -3.63
N HIS A 203 -8.42 -34.51 -2.57
CA HIS A 203 -9.60 -34.09 -1.81
C HIS A 203 -9.45 -32.68 -1.23
N CYS A 204 -8.30 -32.37 -0.62
CA CYS A 204 -8.03 -31.04 -0.08
C CYS A 204 -8.10 -29.97 -1.18
N ILE A 205 -7.53 -30.25 -2.36
CA ILE A 205 -7.56 -29.33 -3.51
C ILE A 205 -9.01 -29.11 -4.00
N ASP A 206 -9.81 -30.18 -4.13
CA ASP A 206 -11.18 -30.05 -4.61
C ASP A 206 -12.09 -29.32 -3.59
N ILE A 207 -11.93 -29.58 -2.28
CA ILE A 207 -12.67 -28.85 -1.24
C ILE A 207 -12.35 -27.35 -1.29
N LEU A 208 -11.08 -26.98 -1.42
CA LEU A 208 -10.68 -25.57 -1.56
C LEU A 208 -11.29 -24.95 -2.81
N ARG A 209 -11.21 -25.63 -3.97
CA ARG A 209 -11.84 -25.17 -5.22
C ARG A 209 -13.35 -24.93 -5.04
N GLN A 210 -14.06 -25.85 -4.40
CA GLN A 210 -15.50 -25.71 -4.15
C GLN A 210 -15.79 -24.53 -3.21
N SER A 211 -14.99 -24.35 -2.16
CA SER A 211 -15.13 -23.24 -1.22
C SER A 211 -14.91 -21.89 -1.88
N GLU A 212 -13.88 -21.74 -2.70
CA GLU A 212 -13.58 -20.50 -3.43
C GLU A 212 -14.69 -20.17 -4.44
N LEU A 213 -15.25 -21.16 -5.13
CA LEU A 213 -16.40 -20.92 -6.02
C LEU A 213 -17.67 -20.49 -5.29
N CYS A 214 -17.84 -20.91 -4.03
CA CYS A 214 -18.96 -20.51 -3.18
C CYS A 214 -18.77 -19.10 -2.58
N HIS A 215 -17.52 -18.69 -2.36
CA HIS A 215 -17.14 -17.43 -1.72
C HIS A 215 -16.15 -16.64 -2.58
N ALA A 216 -16.49 -16.46 -3.86
CA ALA A 216 -15.61 -15.81 -4.81
C ALA A 216 -15.35 -14.35 -4.39
N ASP A 217 -14.09 -14.00 -4.18
CA ASP A 217 -13.68 -12.61 -4.00
C ASP A 217 -13.72 -11.89 -5.36
N MET A 218 -14.52 -10.83 -5.42
CA MET A 218 -14.71 -10.00 -6.62
C MET A 218 -13.77 -8.78 -6.64
N SER A 219 -12.87 -8.67 -5.66
CA SER A 219 -11.84 -7.65 -5.64
C SER A 219 -10.89 -7.79 -6.84
N LEU A 220 -10.45 -6.65 -7.39
CA LEU A 220 -9.44 -6.64 -8.45
C LEU A 220 -8.05 -6.70 -7.81
N MET A 221 -7.25 -7.67 -8.24
CA MET A 221 -5.84 -7.83 -7.86
C MET A 221 -4.92 -7.17 -8.87
#